data_AF-A0A1X0NMZ9-F1
#
_entry.id   AF-A0A1X0NMZ9-F1
#
_cell.length_a   1.000
_cell.length_b   1.000
_cell.length_c   1.000
_cell.angle_alpha   90.00
_cell.angle_beta   90.00
_cell.angle_gamma   90.00
#
_symmetry.space_group_name_H-M   'P 1'
#
loop_
_entity.id
_entity.type
_entity.pdbx_description
1 polymer ?
#
loop_
_entity_poly.entity_id
_entity_poly.type
_entity_poly.pdbx_seq_one_letter_code
_entity_poly.pdbx_strand_id
1 'polypeptide(L)'
;EAIAETVKWGQATNKSADEALTAKGVCDTSASTVKAIARKVDVFAMEVNNSETSLQNAQENHNKTQEFLTGARDAAQSARDAFNKWKEAVNATSVNAQKASEALKVFHHISVQVLNENSFGGVSSGSGDSREDEVMAAFEKASTVEDALIHALLVERDAQENIPAIEKEVISAQDALKRVEKTIEEVKKILPPAPLSPINGKDGSSSPALLRVPLLLLLLSVLGCMTVC
;
A
#
# COMPACT_ATOMS: atom_id res chain seq x y z
N GLU A 1 -4.05 31.73 -21.50
CA GLU A 1 -4.92 31.04 -20.54
C GLU A 1 -4.98 29.54 -20.79
N ALA A 2 -5.45 29.07 -21.95
CA ALA A 2 -5.51 27.65 -22.30
C ALA A 2 -4.20 26.87 -22.03
N ILE A 3 -3.05 27.41 -22.47
CA ILE A 3 -1.72 26.80 -22.20
C ILE A 3 -1.46 26.63 -20.70
N ALA A 4 -1.79 27.64 -19.89
CA ALA A 4 -1.55 27.60 -18.45
C ALA A 4 -2.44 26.54 -17.77
N GLU A 5 -3.68 26.39 -18.25
CA GLU A 5 -4.60 25.36 -17.76
C GLU A 5 -4.15 23.95 -18.18
N THR A 6 -3.72 23.76 -19.43
CA THR A 6 -3.16 22.49 -19.92
C THR A 6 -1.95 22.07 -19.08
N VAL A 7 -1.00 22.98 -18.85
CA VAL A 7 0.20 22.72 -18.03
C VAL A 7 -0.17 22.41 -16.59
N LYS A 8 -1.09 23.18 -15.98
CA LYS A 8 -1.55 22.95 -14.62
C LYS A 8 -2.11 21.54 -14.45
N TRP A 9 -2.96 21.09 -15.36
CA TRP A 9 -3.54 19.75 -15.28
C TRP A 9 -2.53 18.66 -15.62
N GLY A 10 -1.63 18.88 -16.58
CA GLY A 10 -0.54 17.94 -16.86
C GLY A 10 0.38 17.70 -15.65
N GLN A 11 0.77 18.77 -14.95
CA GLN A 11 1.54 18.67 -13.70
C GLN A 11 0.78 17.95 -12.59
N ALA A 12 -0.52 18.25 -12.43
CA ALA A 12 -1.37 17.57 -11.47
C ALA A 12 -1.48 16.07 -11.77
N THR A 13 -1.65 15.70 -13.05
CA THR A 13 -1.69 14.31 -13.52
C THR A 13 -0.41 13.57 -13.19
N ASN A 14 0.74 14.14 -13.56
CA ASN A 14 2.04 13.51 -13.31
C ASN A 14 2.29 13.31 -11.81
N LYS A 15 1.98 14.34 -10.99
CA LYS A 15 2.09 14.25 -9.54
C LYS A 15 1.22 13.14 -8.95
N SER A 16 -0.06 13.04 -9.36
CA SER A 16 -0.93 11.96 -8.88
C SER A 16 -0.48 10.57 -9.35
N ALA A 17 0.11 10.45 -10.54
CA ALA A 17 0.68 9.21 -11.04
C ALA A 17 1.88 8.76 -10.19
N ASP A 18 2.79 9.68 -9.83
CA ASP A 18 3.91 9.41 -8.93
C ASP A 18 3.43 9.00 -7.53
N GLU A 19 2.41 9.67 -6.99
CA GLU A 19 1.77 9.32 -5.72
C GLU A 19 1.15 7.92 -5.78
N ALA A 20 0.52 7.55 -6.90
CA ALA A 20 -0.05 6.22 -7.10
C ALA A 20 1.01 5.13 -7.18
N LEU A 21 2.13 5.35 -7.88
CA LEU A 21 3.25 4.40 -7.93
C LEU A 21 3.90 4.22 -6.55
N THR A 22 4.05 5.31 -5.80
CA THR A 22 4.56 5.26 -4.43
C THR A 22 3.62 4.47 -3.52
N ALA A 23 2.31 4.75 -3.59
CA ALA A 23 1.30 4.04 -2.82
C ALA A 23 1.24 2.55 -3.19
N LYS A 24 1.44 2.21 -4.47
CA LYS A 24 1.57 0.82 -4.93
C LYS A 24 2.74 0.11 -4.27
N GLY A 25 3.93 0.71 -4.25
CA GLY A 25 5.11 0.08 -3.63
C GLY A 25 4.90 -0.23 -2.13
N VAL A 26 4.20 0.65 -1.41
CA VAL A 26 3.78 0.39 -0.03
C VAL A 26 2.74 -0.73 0.02
N CYS A 27 1.77 -0.75 -0.90
CA CYS A 27 0.75 -1.79 -0.99
C CYS A 27 1.35 -3.18 -1.24
N ASP A 28 2.29 -3.31 -2.18
CA ASP A 28 2.99 -4.57 -2.50
C ASP A 28 3.77 -5.09 -1.29
N THR A 29 4.46 -4.20 -0.58
CA THR A 29 5.19 -4.53 0.64
C THR A 29 4.24 -5.03 1.73
N SER A 30 3.12 -4.35 1.94
CA SER A 30 2.12 -4.75 2.92
C SER A 30 1.42 -6.05 2.54
N ALA A 31 1.11 -6.28 1.26
CA ALA A 31 0.52 -7.52 0.76
C ALA A 31 1.45 -8.72 1.02
N SER A 32 2.75 -8.57 0.74
CA SER A 32 3.76 -9.61 1.02
C SER A 32 3.86 -9.94 2.52
N THR A 33 3.79 -8.91 3.38
CA THR A 33 3.79 -9.04 4.84
C THR A 33 2.56 -9.81 5.31
N VAL A 34 1.40 -9.44 4.79
CA VAL A 34 0.13 -10.07 5.10
C VAL A 34 0.10 -11.54 4.66
N LYS A 35 0.66 -11.86 3.49
CA LYS A 35 0.80 -13.24 3.01
C LYS A 35 1.71 -14.08 3.90
N ALA A 36 2.81 -13.50 4.38
CA ALA A 36 3.70 -14.17 5.33
C ALA A 36 3.01 -14.41 6.68
N ILE A 37 2.22 -13.44 7.15
CA ILE A 37 1.44 -13.55 8.37
C ILE A 37 0.34 -14.60 8.24
N ALA A 38 -0.42 -14.62 7.15
CA ALA A 38 -1.45 -15.62 6.91
C ALA A 38 -0.88 -17.06 6.99
N ARG A 39 0.30 -17.30 6.41
CA ARG A 39 1.00 -18.58 6.54
C ARG A 39 1.36 -18.91 7.99
N LYS A 40 1.88 -17.94 8.75
CA LYS A 40 2.17 -18.13 10.17
C LYS A 40 0.90 -18.41 10.99
N VAL A 41 -0.20 -17.75 10.65
CA VAL A 41 -1.53 -17.94 11.26
C VAL A 41 -2.03 -19.37 11.02
N ASP A 42 -1.89 -19.88 9.79
CA ASP A 42 -2.29 -21.26 9.45
C ASP A 42 -1.44 -22.30 10.18
N VAL A 43 -0.11 -22.12 10.23
CA VAL A 43 0.80 -23.00 10.99
C VAL A 43 0.45 -22.98 12.47
N PHE A 44 0.24 -21.80 13.03
CA PHE A 44 -0.16 -21.63 14.42
C PHE A 44 -1.50 -22.33 14.74
N ALA A 45 -2.50 -22.20 13.86
CA ALA A 45 -3.78 -22.88 14.02
C ALA A 45 -3.64 -24.41 14.00
N MET A 46 -2.76 -24.96 13.14
CA MET A 46 -2.44 -26.39 13.12
C MET A 46 -1.74 -26.85 14.40
N GLU A 47 -0.78 -26.07 14.91
CA GLU A 47 -0.08 -26.37 16.16
C GLU A 47 -1.04 -26.40 17.35
N VAL A 48 -1.95 -25.41 17.45
CA VAL A 48 -2.98 -25.37 18.50
C VAL A 48 -3.87 -26.61 18.44
N ASN A 49 -4.38 -26.98 17.26
CA ASN A 49 -5.26 -28.12 17.08
C ASN A 49 -4.58 -29.47 17.39
N ASN A 50 -3.28 -29.59 17.14
CA ASN A 50 -2.52 -30.82 17.42
C ASN A 50 -2.00 -30.89 18.88
N SER A 51 -1.98 -29.77 19.60
CA SER A 51 -1.47 -29.71 20.98
C SER A 51 -2.55 -30.09 22.01
N GLU A 52 -2.89 -31.38 22.08
CA GLU A 52 -3.79 -31.93 23.12
C GLU A 52 -3.17 -31.88 24.55
N THR A 53 -1.93 -31.42 24.71
CA THR A 53 -1.12 -31.69 25.91
C THR A 53 -0.48 -30.45 26.53
N SER A 54 -1.21 -29.90 27.50
CA SER A 54 -0.78 -29.26 28.76
C SER A 54 -1.27 -27.81 28.97
N LEU A 55 -2.14 -27.66 29.97
CA LEU A 55 -2.67 -26.38 30.45
C LEU A 55 -1.59 -25.34 30.82
N GLN A 56 -0.37 -25.78 31.17
CA GLN A 56 0.75 -24.88 31.46
C GLN A 56 1.36 -24.26 30.19
N ASN A 57 1.40 -25.00 29.08
CA ASN A 57 1.70 -24.41 27.77
C ASN A 57 0.54 -23.54 27.30
N ALA A 58 -0.71 -23.85 27.65
CA ALA A 58 -1.87 -23.08 27.19
C ALA A 58 -1.84 -21.59 27.60
N GLN A 59 -1.36 -21.26 28.81
CA GLN A 59 -1.28 -19.86 29.28
C GLN A 59 -0.11 -19.09 28.63
N GLU A 60 1.08 -19.69 28.54
CA GLU A 60 2.24 -19.08 27.86
C GLU A 60 1.99 -18.96 26.34
N ASN A 61 1.34 -19.97 25.76
CA ASN A 61 0.85 -19.93 24.39
C ASN A 61 -0.21 -18.84 24.24
N HIS A 62 -1.14 -18.65 25.19
CA HIS A 62 -2.16 -17.61 25.09
C HIS A 62 -1.58 -16.20 24.93
N ASN A 63 -0.57 -15.83 25.71
CA ASN A 63 0.07 -14.52 25.59
C ASN A 63 0.81 -14.35 24.25
N LYS A 64 1.59 -15.36 23.84
CA LYS A 64 2.26 -15.36 22.52
C LYS A 64 1.27 -15.32 21.36
N THR A 65 0.12 -15.98 21.53
CA THR A 65 -0.97 -15.99 20.57
C THR A 65 -1.61 -14.61 20.44
N GLN A 66 -1.88 -13.95 21.56
CA GLN A 66 -2.44 -12.60 21.60
C GLN A 66 -1.49 -11.58 20.95
N GLU A 67 -0.20 -11.66 21.25
CA GLU A 67 0.82 -10.81 20.63
C GLU A 67 0.90 -11.04 19.12
N PHE A 68 0.97 -12.31 18.71
CA PHE A 68 0.98 -12.70 17.30
C PHE A 68 -0.27 -12.22 16.55
N LEU A 69 -1.46 -12.44 17.12
CA LEU A 69 -2.71 -11.97 16.55
C LEU A 69 -2.79 -10.45 16.44
N THR A 70 -2.28 -9.74 17.43
CA THR A 70 -2.27 -8.27 17.42
C THR A 70 -1.38 -7.76 16.29
N GLY A 71 -0.14 -8.27 16.18
CA GLY A 71 0.74 -7.92 15.06
C GLY A 71 0.17 -8.33 13.70
N ALA A 72 -0.53 -9.47 13.63
CA ALA A 72 -1.19 -9.92 12.42
C ALA A 72 -2.36 -9.00 12.00
N ARG A 73 -3.17 -8.55 12.98
CA ARG A 73 -4.26 -7.61 12.77
C ARG A 73 -3.73 -6.26 12.29
N ASP A 74 -2.70 -5.74 12.95
CA ASP A 74 -2.09 -4.46 12.60
C ASP A 74 -1.52 -4.48 11.18
N ALA A 75 -0.86 -5.58 10.79
CA ALA A 75 -0.37 -5.75 9.43
C ALA A 75 -1.49 -5.87 8.39
N ALA A 76 -2.56 -6.63 8.68
CA ALA A 76 -3.71 -6.74 7.78
C ALA A 76 -4.44 -5.40 7.62
N GLN A 77 -4.55 -4.62 8.69
CA GLN A 77 -5.13 -3.28 8.64
C GLN A 77 -4.22 -2.33 7.84
N SER A 78 -2.91 -2.35 8.09
CA SER A 78 -1.92 -1.56 7.35
C SER A 78 -1.95 -1.84 5.85
N ALA A 79 -2.08 -3.12 5.45
CA ALA A 79 -2.24 -3.49 4.05
C ALA A 79 -3.54 -2.97 3.43
N ARG A 80 -4.65 -3.03 4.16
CA ARG A 80 -5.92 -2.48 3.70
C ARG A 80 -5.87 -0.97 3.55
N ASP A 81 -5.23 -0.26 4.48
CA ASP A 81 -5.06 1.19 4.41
C ASP A 81 -4.14 1.59 3.25
N ALA A 82 -3.05 0.85 3.03
CA ALA A 82 -2.17 1.05 1.88
C ALA A 82 -2.89 0.82 0.55
N PHE A 83 -3.70 -0.24 0.46
CA PHE A 83 -4.52 -0.54 -0.70
C PHE A 83 -5.56 0.55 -0.99
N ASN A 84 -6.25 1.05 0.04
CA ASN A 84 -7.21 2.14 -0.12
C ASN A 84 -6.52 3.43 -0.61
N LYS A 85 -5.36 3.78 -0.03
CA LYS A 85 -4.56 4.94 -0.49
C LYS A 85 -4.14 4.81 -1.94
N TRP A 86 -3.71 3.62 -2.36
CA TRP A 86 -3.37 3.37 -3.76
C TRP A 86 -4.57 3.54 -4.68
N LYS A 87 -5.75 2.99 -4.33
CA LYS A 87 -7.01 3.21 -5.08
C LYS A 87 -7.39 4.69 -5.18
N GLU A 88 -7.27 5.43 -4.09
CA GLU A 88 -7.53 6.87 -4.07
C GLU A 88 -6.59 7.64 -5.00
N ALA A 89 -5.29 7.32 -4.98
CA ALA A 89 -4.30 7.94 -5.85
C ALA A 89 -4.51 7.61 -7.34
N VAL A 90 -4.88 6.36 -7.66
CA VAL A 90 -5.26 5.95 -9.03
C VAL A 90 -6.50 6.72 -9.49
N ASN A 91 -7.53 6.84 -8.66
CA ASN A 91 -8.73 7.61 -8.99
C ASN A 91 -8.40 9.10 -9.23
N ALA A 92 -7.55 9.69 -8.38
CA ALA A 92 -7.09 11.08 -8.56
C ALA A 92 -6.32 11.24 -9.88
N THR A 93 -5.46 10.28 -10.22
CA THR A 93 -4.73 10.22 -11.49
C THR A 93 -5.70 10.22 -12.68
N SER A 94 -6.74 9.39 -12.64
CA SER A 94 -7.74 9.31 -13.70
C SER A 94 -8.50 10.63 -13.89
N VAL A 95 -8.95 11.24 -12.79
CA VAL A 95 -9.66 12.53 -12.83
C VAL A 95 -8.77 13.64 -13.37
N ASN A 96 -7.50 13.70 -12.96
CA ASN A 96 -6.56 14.71 -13.45
C ASN A 96 -6.21 14.47 -14.93
N ALA A 97 -6.02 13.21 -15.34
CA ALA A 97 -5.76 12.85 -16.73
C ALA A 97 -6.92 13.24 -17.64
N GLN A 98 -8.17 13.03 -17.21
CA GLN A 98 -9.35 13.49 -17.97
C GLN A 98 -9.33 15.02 -18.17
N LYS A 99 -9.08 15.79 -17.10
CA LYS A 99 -9.01 17.26 -17.18
C LYS A 99 -7.85 17.74 -18.04
N ALA A 100 -6.69 17.09 -17.94
CA ALA A 100 -5.53 17.38 -18.79
C ALA A 100 -5.85 17.10 -20.27
N SER A 101 -6.53 16.00 -20.58
CA SER A 101 -6.97 15.66 -21.93
C SER A 101 -7.96 16.70 -22.49
N GLU A 102 -8.93 17.14 -21.69
CA GLU A 102 -9.89 18.17 -22.09
C GLU A 102 -9.18 19.52 -22.35
N ALA A 103 -8.28 19.94 -21.46
CA ALA A 103 -7.50 21.16 -21.63
C ALA A 103 -6.57 21.09 -22.87
N LEU A 104 -5.98 19.92 -23.14
CA LEU A 104 -5.13 19.70 -24.31
C LEU A 104 -5.92 19.81 -25.62
N LYS A 105 -7.16 19.28 -25.66
CA LYS A 105 -8.07 19.42 -26.81
C LYS A 105 -8.41 20.88 -27.09
N VAL A 106 -8.68 21.67 -26.05
CA VAL A 106 -8.94 23.10 -26.19
C VAL A 106 -7.70 23.82 -26.73
N PHE A 107 -6.52 23.53 -26.18
CA PHE A 107 -5.26 24.07 -26.67
C PHE A 107 -5.03 23.75 -28.16
N HIS A 108 -5.23 22.50 -28.57
CA HIS A 108 -5.10 22.09 -29.98
C HIS A 108 -6.08 22.84 -30.89
N HIS A 109 -7.34 22.96 -30.47
CA HIS A 109 -8.36 23.67 -31.25
C HIS A 109 -7.98 25.14 -31.47
N ILE A 110 -7.55 25.84 -30.42
CA ILE A 110 -7.10 27.23 -30.49
C ILE A 110 -5.86 27.34 -31.38
N SER A 111 -4.90 26.43 -31.22
CA SER A 111 -3.64 26.47 -31.99
C SER A 111 -3.90 26.32 -33.49
N VAL A 112 -4.80 25.42 -33.89
CA VAL A 112 -5.20 25.26 -35.29
C VAL A 112 -5.90 26.52 -35.82
N GLN A 113 -6.77 27.17 -35.03
CA GLN A 113 -7.41 28.42 -35.43
C GLN A 113 -6.38 29.54 -35.67
N VAL A 114 -5.45 29.73 -34.72
CA VAL A 114 -4.40 30.75 -34.81
C VAL A 114 -3.49 30.52 -36.03
N LEU A 115 -3.11 29.27 -36.30
CA LEU A 115 -2.29 28.92 -37.45
C LEU A 115 -3.04 29.17 -38.78
N ASN A 116 -4.33 28.83 -38.85
CA ASN A 116 -5.16 29.07 -40.04
C ASN A 116 -5.37 30.57 -40.32
N GLU A 117 -5.56 31.39 -39.28
CA GLU A 117 -5.73 32.84 -39.42
C GLU A 117 -4.43 33.53 -39.86
N ASN A 118 -3.28 33.11 -39.31
CA ASN A 118 -1.98 33.64 -39.70
C ASN A 118 -1.54 33.22 -41.12
N SER A 119 -2.13 32.15 -41.67
CA SER A 119 -1.88 31.70 -43.05
C SER A 119 -2.54 32.59 -44.11
N PHE A 120 -3.50 33.44 -43.73
CA PHE A 120 -4.27 34.31 -44.65
C PHE A 120 -3.95 35.82 -44.52
N GLY A 121 -3.14 36.24 -43.54
CA GLY A 121 -2.74 37.63 -43.34
C GLY A 121 -1.31 37.90 -43.77
N GLY A 122 -1.14 38.70 -44.83
CA GLY A 122 0.17 39.06 -45.40
C GLY A 122 1.20 39.56 -44.38
N VAL A 123 2.41 39.03 -44.53
CA VAL A 123 3.62 39.31 -43.75
C VAL A 123 3.91 40.81 -43.65
N SER A 124 3.80 41.37 -42.44
CA SER A 124 4.52 42.60 -42.07
C SER A 124 5.76 42.16 -41.28
N SER A 125 6.91 42.22 -41.95
CA SER A 125 8.23 41.87 -41.44
C SER A 125 8.67 42.88 -40.37
N GLY A 126 8.65 42.49 -39.08
CA GLY A 126 9.23 43.33 -38.03
C GLY A 126 9.15 42.78 -36.60
N SER A 127 8.28 41.81 -36.32
CA SER A 127 8.08 41.28 -34.95
C SER A 127 7.86 39.76 -34.90
N GLY A 128 8.24 39.01 -35.95
CA GLY A 128 7.93 37.59 -36.12
C GLY A 128 8.58 36.65 -35.10
N ASP A 129 9.87 36.86 -34.78
CA ASP A 129 10.66 35.91 -33.99
C ASP A 129 10.08 35.66 -32.59
N SER A 130 9.65 36.71 -31.88
CA SER A 130 9.15 36.59 -30.51
C SER A 130 7.84 35.79 -30.39
N ARG A 131 7.01 35.80 -31.43
CA ARG A 131 5.68 35.16 -31.38
C ARG A 131 5.75 33.70 -31.81
N GLU A 132 6.67 33.37 -32.70
CA GLU A 132 6.98 31.99 -33.07
C GLU A 132 7.62 31.24 -31.91
N ASP A 133 8.56 31.87 -31.20
CA ASP A 133 9.18 31.32 -29.98
C ASP A 133 8.14 31.01 -28.88
N GLU A 134 7.17 31.91 -28.67
CA GLU A 134 6.09 31.69 -27.70
C GLU A 134 5.17 30.51 -28.09
N VAL A 135 4.90 30.35 -29.38
CA VAL A 135 4.08 29.23 -29.91
C VAL A 135 4.85 27.92 -29.76
N MET A 136 6.13 27.89 -30.11
CA MET A 136 6.97 26.70 -29.96
C MET A 136 7.12 26.29 -28.48
N ALA A 137 7.33 27.26 -27.58
CA ALA A 137 7.35 27.00 -26.15
C ALA A 137 5.99 26.48 -25.62
N ALA A 138 4.88 26.87 -26.22
CA ALA A 138 3.56 26.34 -25.90
C ALA A 138 3.39 24.89 -26.36
N PHE A 139 3.87 24.54 -27.56
CA PHE A 139 3.87 23.17 -28.06
C PHE A 139 4.78 22.25 -27.26
N GLU A 140 5.96 22.72 -26.86
CA GLU A 140 6.86 21.96 -25.98
C GLU A 140 6.18 21.67 -24.63
N LYS A 141 5.53 22.67 -24.03
CA LYS A 141 4.71 22.47 -22.82
C LYS A 141 3.57 21.48 -23.05
N ALA A 142 2.87 21.54 -24.18
CA ALA A 142 1.82 20.59 -24.50
C ALA A 142 2.35 19.15 -24.64
N SER A 143 3.53 18.96 -25.23
CA SER A 143 4.19 17.65 -25.31
C SER A 143 4.48 17.08 -23.92
N THR A 144 4.92 17.89 -22.95
CA THR A 144 5.10 17.39 -21.56
C THR A 144 3.79 16.94 -20.91
N VAL A 145 2.64 17.48 -21.35
CA VAL A 145 1.32 17.05 -20.86
C VAL A 145 0.91 15.72 -21.51
N GLU A 146 1.27 15.49 -22.77
CA GLU A 146 1.07 14.19 -23.41
C GLU A 146 1.88 13.08 -22.72
N ASP A 147 3.13 13.36 -22.33
CA ASP A 147 3.94 12.43 -21.53
C ASP A 147 3.27 12.12 -20.19
N ALA A 148 2.73 13.14 -19.51
CA ALA A 148 1.99 12.94 -18.25
C ALA A 148 0.71 12.09 -18.45
N LEU A 149 0.02 12.23 -19.58
CA LEU A 149 -1.14 11.40 -19.92
C LEU A 149 -0.73 9.95 -20.20
N ILE A 150 0.37 9.72 -20.91
CA ILE A 150 0.92 8.37 -21.12
C ILE A 150 1.29 7.75 -19.78
N HIS A 151 1.93 8.50 -18.89
CA HIS A 151 2.30 8.04 -17.56
C HIS A 151 1.05 7.63 -16.74
N ALA A 152 0.00 8.46 -16.75
CA ALA A 152 -1.27 8.13 -16.11
C ALA A 152 -1.91 6.85 -16.66
N LEU A 153 -1.92 6.68 -17.99
CA LEU A 153 -2.45 5.46 -18.63
C LEU A 153 -1.70 4.19 -18.22
N LEU A 154 -0.39 4.27 -18.03
CA LEU A 154 0.40 3.14 -17.54
C LEU A 154 0.03 2.79 -16.09
N VAL A 155 -0.14 3.80 -15.23
CA VAL A 155 -0.60 3.61 -13.84
C VAL A 155 -2.01 3.01 -13.79
N GLU A 156 -2.95 3.51 -14.60
CA GLU A 156 -4.31 2.97 -14.65
C GLU A 156 -4.36 1.52 -15.14
N ARG A 157 -3.58 1.18 -16.17
CA ARG A 157 -3.48 -0.20 -16.66
C ARG A 157 -2.93 -1.13 -15.58
N ASP A 158 -1.83 -0.74 -14.96
CA ASP A 158 -1.22 -1.52 -13.87
C ASP A 158 -2.19 -1.68 -12.69
N ALA A 159 -2.96 -0.65 -12.37
CA ALA A 159 -4.01 -0.73 -11.35
C ALA A 159 -5.14 -1.68 -11.74
N GLN A 160 -5.61 -1.66 -13.00
CA GLN A 160 -6.63 -2.60 -13.48
C GLN A 160 -6.18 -4.06 -13.38
N GLU A 161 -4.90 -4.33 -13.65
CA GLU A 161 -4.33 -5.68 -13.57
C GLU A 161 -4.13 -6.14 -12.11
N ASN A 162 -3.66 -5.26 -11.23
CA ASN A 162 -3.19 -5.65 -9.89
C ASN A 162 -4.20 -5.43 -8.77
N ILE A 163 -5.12 -4.44 -8.86
CA ILE A 163 -6.13 -4.16 -7.82
C ILE A 163 -6.93 -5.43 -7.45
N PRO A 164 -7.49 -6.20 -8.40
CA PRO A 164 -8.31 -7.36 -8.05
C PRO A 164 -7.52 -8.46 -7.31
N ALA A 165 -6.25 -8.65 -7.69
CA ALA A 165 -5.37 -9.63 -7.07
C ALA A 165 -5.02 -9.25 -5.63
N ILE A 166 -4.63 -7.99 -5.42
CA ILE A 166 -4.28 -7.47 -4.11
C ILE A 166 -5.50 -7.43 -3.18
N GLU A 167 -6.66 -6.99 -3.69
CA GLU A 167 -7.91 -6.97 -2.92
C GLU A 167 -8.27 -8.36 -2.40
N LYS A 168 -8.15 -9.37 -3.26
CA LYS A 168 -8.38 -10.77 -2.91
C LYS A 168 -7.41 -11.25 -1.82
N GLU A 169 -6.13 -10.91 -1.90
CA GLU A 169 -5.13 -11.29 -0.89
C GLU A 169 -5.41 -10.62 0.47
N VAL A 170 -5.72 -9.32 0.47
CA VAL A 170 -6.10 -8.58 1.69
C VAL A 170 -7.34 -9.19 2.35
N ILE A 171 -8.39 -9.48 1.57
CA ILE A 171 -9.61 -10.14 2.09
C ILE A 171 -9.29 -11.53 2.65
N SER A 172 -8.52 -12.34 1.92
CA SER A 172 -8.17 -13.69 2.33
C SER A 172 -7.45 -13.74 3.67
N ALA A 173 -6.53 -12.80 3.91
CA ALA A 173 -5.83 -12.72 5.18
C ALA A 173 -6.69 -12.20 6.33
N GLN A 174 -7.58 -11.24 6.07
CA GLN A 174 -8.56 -10.81 7.07
C GLN A 174 -9.48 -11.95 7.48
N ASP A 175 -9.90 -12.80 6.54
CA ASP A 175 -10.72 -13.96 6.84
C ASP A 175 -9.94 -15.05 7.60
N ALA A 176 -8.65 -15.24 7.29
CA ALA A 176 -7.78 -16.13 8.07
C ALA A 176 -7.64 -15.67 9.52
N LEU A 177 -7.45 -14.37 9.74
CA LEU A 177 -7.38 -13.78 11.07
C LEU A 177 -8.67 -14.01 11.87
N LYS A 178 -9.84 -13.74 11.27
CA LYS A 178 -11.14 -13.98 11.90
C LYS A 178 -11.34 -15.44 12.32
N ARG A 179 -10.86 -16.41 11.52
CA ARG A 179 -10.93 -17.84 11.87
C ARG A 179 -10.12 -18.15 13.13
N VAL A 180 -8.90 -17.65 13.23
CA VAL A 180 -8.04 -17.90 14.39
C VAL A 180 -8.54 -17.17 15.62
N GLU A 181 -9.01 -15.93 15.49
CA GLU A 181 -9.70 -15.21 16.58
C GLU A 181 -10.89 -16.01 17.13
N LYS A 182 -11.70 -16.59 16.25
CA LYS A 182 -12.83 -17.43 16.65
C LYS A 182 -12.37 -18.68 17.41
N THR A 183 -11.35 -19.39 16.93
CA THR A 183 -10.79 -20.56 17.60
C THR A 183 -10.27 -20.21 19.00
N ILE A 184 -9.61 -19.06 19.16
CA ILE A 184 -9.08 -18.64 20.46
C ILE A 184 -10.19 -18.29 21.44
N GLU A 185 -11.25 -17.62 20.99
CA GLU A 185 -12.43 -17.37 21.84
C GLU A 185 -13.14 -18.66 22.26
N GLU A 186 -13.17 -19.68 21.39
CA GLU A 186 -13.67 -21.01 21.76
C GLU A 186 -12.75 -21.69 22.79
N VAL A 187 -11.43 -21.66 22.61
CA VAL A 187 -10.46 -22.21 23.58
C VAL A 187 -10.55 -21.48 24.94
N LYS A 188 -10.73 -20.16 24.95
CA LYS A 188 -10.87 -19.36 26.17
C LYS A 188 -12.11 -19.75 26.99
N LYS A 189 -13.19 -20.22 26.35
CA LYS A 189 -14.39 -20.74 27.04
C LYS A 189 -14.16 -22.08 27.73
N ILE A 190 -13.18 -22.87 27.26
CA ILE A 190 -12.87 -24.21 27.78
C ILE A 190 -11.83 -24.13 28.90
N LEU A 191 -10.96 -23.10 28.87
CA LEU A 191 -10.01 -22.83 29.93
C LEU A 191 -10.74 -22.41 31.23
N PRO A 192 -10.46 -23.06 32.38
CA PRO A 192 -10.98 -22.59 33.66
C PRO A 192 -10.46 -21.16 33.91
N PRO A 193 -11.25 -20.29 34.60
CA PRO A 193 -10.77 -18.97 34.98
C PRO A 193 -9.46 -19.15 35.76
N ALA A 194 -8.40 -18.48 35.31
CA ALA A 194 -7.08 -18.58 35.92
C ALA A 194 -7.24 -18.48 37.45
N PRO A 195 -6.72 -19.44 38.24
CA PRO A 195 -6.72 -19.27 39.68
C PRO A 195 -5.94 -18.00 39.97
N LEU A 196 -6.62 -16.99 40.51
CA LEU A 196 -6.00 -15.89 41.21
C LEU A 196 -5.24 -16.55 42.37
N SER A 197 -3.97 -16.91 42.16
CA SER A 197 -3.12 -17.38 43.24
C SER A 197 -3.08 -16.26 44.28
N PRO A 198 -3.54 -16.51 45.52
CA PRO A 198 -3.22 -15.63 46.62
C PRO A 198 -1.70 -15.73 46.79
N ILE A 199 -1.01 -14.60 46.71
CA ILE A 199 0.37 -14.47 47.15
C ILE A 199 0.36 -14.71 48.66
N ASN A 200 0.53 -15.96 49.09
CA ASN A 200 0.87 -16.32 50.46
C ASN A 200 1.53 -17.70 50.43
N GLY A 201 2.86 -17.71 50.56
CA GLY A 201 3.67 -18.92 50.58
C GLY A 201 5.14 -18.60 50.52
N LYS A 202 5.69 -18.14 51.66
CA LYS A 202 7.12 -18.19 51.95
C LYS A 202 7.57 -19.65 52.02
N ASP A 203 8.86 -19.84 51.72
CA ASP A 203 9.67 -21.07 51.88
C ASP A 203 9.40 -22.13 50.81
N GLY A 204 10.34 -22.60 50.00
CA GLY A 204 11.79 -22.59 50.05
C GLY A 204 12.22 -23.96 49.52
N SER A 205 13.03 -24.01 48.45
CA SER A 205 13.98 -25.10 48.12
C SER A 205 14.30 -25.16 46.61
N SER A 206 15.59 -24.91 46.33
CA SER A 206 16.47 -25.60 45.37
C SER A 206 16.18 -25.58 43.86
N SER A 207 17.05 -24.82 43.17
CA SER A 207 17.50 -24.84 41.74
C SER A 207 17.61 -26.23 41.06
N PRO A 208 17.92 -26.36 39.73
CA PRO A 208 18.31 -25.34 38.71
C PRO A 208 17.66 -25.51 37.30
N ALA A 209 17.74 -24.49 36.41
CA ALA A 209 17.69 -24.71 34.94
C ALA A 209 18.24 -23.52 34.13
N LEU A 210 19.55 -23.28 34.22
CA LEU A 210 20.30 -22.53 33.21
C LEU A 210 20.42 -23.39 31.94
N LEU A 211 19.60 -23.21 30.90
CA LEU A 211 19.91 -23.69 29.52
C LEU A 211 18.91 -23.24 28.41
N ARG A 212 18.23 -22.10 28.53
CA ARG A 212 17.26 -21.63 27.48
C ARG A 212 17.55 -20.25 26.87
N VAL A 213 18.76 -19.74 27.03
CA VAL A 213 19.15 -18.43 26.49
C VAL A 213 19.57 -18.43 25.00
N PRO A 214 20.08 -19.52 24.37
CA PRO A 214 20.59 -19.40 23.00
C PRO A 214 19.52 -19.42 21.90
N LEU A 215 18.30 -19.94 22.15
CA LEU A 215 17.29 -20.06 21.09
C LEU A 215 16.52 -18.76 20.83
N LEU A 216 16.31 -17.94 21.87
CA LEU A 216 15.60 -16.66 21.74
C LEU A 216 16.44 -15.63 20.95
N LEU A 217 17.76 -15.61 21.14
CA LEU A 217 18.65 -14.72 20.38
C LEU A 217 18.72 -15.08 18.89
N LEU A 218 18.56 -16.37 18.54
CA LEU A 218 18.59 -16.82 17.15
C LEU A 218 17.35 -16.37 16.36
N LEU A 219 16.17 -16.34 17.00
CA LEU A 219 14.93 -15.84 16.37
C LEU A 219 14.94 -14.32 16.18
N LEU A 220 15.57 -13.57 17.10
CA LEU A 220 15.77 -12.12 16.97
C LEU A 220 16.82 -11.77 15.91
N SER A 221 17.85 -12.60 15.73
CA SER A 221 18.89 -12.42 14.70
C SER A 221 18.37 -12.49 13.26
N VAL A 222 17.34 -13.30 12.99
CA VAL A 222 16.77 -13.43 11.64
C VAL A 222 15.81 -12.27 11.32
N LEU A 223 15.16 -11.68 12.33
CA LEU A 223 14.29 -10.51 12.15
C LEU A 223 15.07 -9.21 11.86
N GLY A 224 16.32 -9.11 12.32
CA GLY A 224 17.19 -7.96 12.04
C GLY A 224 17.97 -8.02 10.71
N CYS A 225 17.98 -9.16 10.02
CA CYS A 225 18.76 -9.33 8.77
C CYS A 225 18.03 -8.88 7.50
N MET A 226 16.72 -8.59 7.56
CA MET A 226 15.95 -8.14 6.39
C MET A 226 15.62 -6.64 6.41
N THR A 227 16.05 -5.90 7.43
CA THR A 227 15.83 -4.44 7.52
C THR A 227 17.03 -3.60 7.07
N VAL A 228 18.15 -4.22 6.65
CA VAL A 228 19.36 -3.51 6.17
C VAL A 228 20.04 -4.22 4.97
N CYS A 229 19.27 -4.77 4.03
CA CYS A 229 19.77 -5.18 2.72
C CYS A 229 18.74 -4.81 1.64
#